data_AF-A0A959SXC0-F1
#
_entry.id   AF-A0A959SXC0-F1
#
_cell.length_a   1.000
_cell.length_b   1.000
_cell.length_c   1.000
_cell.angle_alpha   90.00
_cell.angle_beta   90.00
_cell.angle_gamma   90.00
#
_symmetry.space_group_name_H-M   'P 1'
#
loop_
_entity.id
_entity.type
_entity.pdbx_description
1 polymer ?
#
loop_
_entity_poly.entity_id
_entity_poly.type
_entity_poly.pdbx_seq_one_letter_code
_entity_poly.pdbx_strand_id
1 'polypeptide(L)'
;MRTIFILTTIIFAWLIGCKKPYSPSVISSNRSMLVVEGNLNAGADSTTLRLTRTFKLDDTARLIAENNAQLTIEGRDNSVRSLSGSGNGYYTSSNLNLIIGKEYRLRIITSGGNEYLSDYVKARITPDIDSVGWDRDITGAHVYVNTGDPSGNTVYYRWNYDETWEIRSYYYSRFVYENGGVRPRLLPAEDVSVCWKNDQSRQIILANSKSLTQDIIYKKPIVTIPSGSEKFQVRYSILLRQYSLDKNAYDFFEIMKKNTEEIGSIFSPQPSEIRGNIHNVNDLSEAVIGYVTVSEEKQKRVFITRPTQWDFSLSCTSIDVPKMADSINYYFGGYQYVPYDEGPTVYLGTEPYCADCTIRGGVTTKPSFW
;
A
#
# COMPACT_ATOMS: atom_id res chain seq x y z
N MET A 1 43.34 -7.86 -51.07
CA MET A 1 43.19 -7.13 -49.80
C MET A 1 42.26 -5.92 -49.89
N ARG A 2 42.40 -5.02 -50.88
CA ARG A 2 41.54 -3.82 -51.01
C ARG A 2 40.03 -4.11 -51.12
N THR A 3 39.62 -5.10 -51.91
CA THR A 3 38.20 -5.48 -52.11
C THR A 3 37.57 -6.12 -50.88
N ILE A 4 38.34 -6.91 -50.12
CA ILE A 4 37.89 -7.50 -48.85
C ILE A 4 37.68 -6.40 -47.81
N PHE A 5 38.61 -5.43 -47.74
CA PHE A 5 38.48 -4.29 -46.83
C PHE A 5 37.19 -3.50 -47.10
N ILE A 6 36.89 -3.19 -48.37
CA ILE A 6 35.67 -2.46 -48.77
C ILE A 6 34.40 -3.23 -48.41
N LEU A 7 34.37 -4.55 -48.62
CA LEU A 7 33.22 -5.38 -48.22
C LEU A 7 33.03 -5.40 -46.69
N THR A 8 34.11 -5.49 -45.91
CA THR A 8 34.02 -5.43 -44.44
C THR A 8 33.55 -4.06 -43.94
N THR A 9 33.95 -2.95 -44.57
CA THR A 9 33.47 -1.61 -44.18
C THR A 9 31.99 -1.41 -44.51
N ILE A 10 31.51 -1.96 -45.63
CA ILE A 10 30.09 -1.88 -46.02
C ILE A 10 29.22 -2.73 -45.08
N ILE A 11 29.68 -3.93 -44.69
CA ILE A 11 28.98 -4.77 -43.71
C ILE A 11 28.91 -4.09 -42.33
N PHE A 12 29.99 -3.42 -41.90
CA PHE A 12 29.99 -2.69 -40.63
C PHE A 12 29.06 -1.45 -40.66
N ALA A 13 28.91 -0.81 -41.82
CA ALA A 13 27.99 0.32 -42.00
C ALA A 13 26.50 -0.07 -41.97
N TRP A 14 26.17 -1.34 -42.23
CA TRP A 14 24.79 -1.86 -42.12
C TRP A 14 24.42 -2.26 -40.68
N LEU A 15 25.42 -2.41 -39.80
CA LEU A 15 25.18 -2.70 -38.37
C LEU A 15 24.91 -1.44 -37.53
N ILE A 16 25.12 -0.25 -38.10
CA ILE A 16 24.77 1.05 -37.49
C ILE A 16 23.31 1.42 -37.81
N GLY A 17 22.38 0.54 -37.46
CA GLY A 17 20.96 0.85 -37.51
C GLY A 17 20.59 1.78 -36.35
N CYS A 18 20.39 3.07 -36.63
CA CYS A 18 19.79 3.99 -35.67
C CYS A 18 18.37 3.51 -35.34
N LYS A 19 18.19 2.91 -34.15
CA LYS A 19 16.85 2.65 -33.61
C LYS A 19 16.17 4.00 -33.40
N LYS A 20 15.20 4.32 -34.25
CA LYS A 20 14.39 5.51 -34.07
C LYS A 20 13.46 5.25 -32.89
N PRO A 21 13.57 5.98 -31.76
CA PRO A 21 12.64 5.80 -30.66
C PRO A 21 11.22 6.03 -31.18
N TYR A 22 10.36 5.05 -30.95
CA TYR A 22 8.94 5.19 -31.21
C TYR A 22 8.37 6.09 -30.13
N SER A 23 8.12 7.34 -30.49
CA SER A 23 7.33 8.26 -29.66
C SER A 23 5.89 8.19 -30.16
N PRO A 24 5.03 7.36 -29.58
CA PRO A 24 3.62 7.38 -29.94
C PRO A 24 3.10 8.81 -29.74
N SER A 25 2.30 9.29 -30.68
CA SER A 25 1.48 10.49 -30.43
C SER A 25 0.60 10.18 -29.23
N VAL A 26 0.93 10.73 -28.06
CA VAL A 26 0.12 10.60 -26.86
C VAL A 26 -1.24 11.18 -27.22
N ILE A 27 -2.27 10.34 -27.26
CA ILE A 27 -3.63 10.80 -27.51
C ILE A 27 -3.96 11.73 -26.35
N SER A 28 -3.95 13.03 -26.62
CA SER A 28 -4.13 14.11 -25.65
C SER A 28 -5.59 14.25 -25.22
N SER A 29 -6.30 13.14 -25.02
CA SER A 29 -7.65 13.24 -24.46
C SER A 29 -7.50 13.70 -23.01
N ASN A 30 -7.90 14.95 -22.74
CA ASN A 30 -8.08 15.52 -21.40
C ASN A 30 -9.11 14.69 -20.63
N ARG A 31 -8.72 13.52 -20.13
CA ARG A 31 -9.59 12.64 -19.36
C ARG A 31 -9.22 12.80 -17.90
N SER A 32 -9.86 13.78 -17.25
CA SER A 32 -9.87 13.94 -15.79
C SER A 32 -10.98 13.06 -15.21
N MET A 33 -10.79 11.74 -15.35
CA MET A 33 -11.78 10.73 -14.99
C MET A 33 -11.85 10.61 -13.48
N LEU A 34 -13.07 10.48 -12.96
CA LEU A 34 -13.28 10.15 -11.56
C LEU A 34 -12.77 8.73 -11.28
N VAL A 35 -12.01 8.60 -10.19
CA VAL A 35 -11.51 7.33 -9.65
C VAL A 35 -12.12 7.15 -8.27
N VAL A 36 -12.81 6.02 -8.06
CA VAL A 36 -13.47 5.68 -6.80
C VAL A 36 -12.88 4.39 -6.24
N GLU A 37 -12.29 4.47 -5.06
CA GLU A 37 -11.68 3.33 -4.36
C GLU A 37 -12.37 3.08 -3.02
N GLY A 38 -12.56 1.80 -2.67
CA GLY A 38 -13.09 1.37 -1.37
C GLY A 38 -14.21 0.33 -1.48
N ASN A 39 -14.77 -0.06 -0.34
CA ASN A 39 -15.89 -1.01 -0.21
C ASN A 39 -16.94 -0.41 0.73
N LEU A 40 -18.21 -0.59 0.42
CA LEU A 40 -19.29 -0.29 1.37
C LEU A 40 -19.38 -1.43 2.38
N ASN A 41 -18.98 -1.16 3.61
CA ASN A 41 -18.97 -2.15 4.68
C ASN A 41 -20.39 -2.39 5.20
N ALA A 42 -20.89 -3.61 5.01
CA ALA A 42 -22.18 -4.03 5.55
C ALA A 42 -22.09 -4.54 7.00
N GLY A 43 -20.88 -4.70 7.54
CA GLY A 43 -20.63 -5.11 8.91
C GLY A 43 -20.68 -3.94 9.90
N ALA A 44 -20.19 -4.19 11.11
CA ALA A 44 -20.26 -3.23 12.22
C ALA A 44 -19.17 -2.15 12.22
N ASP A 45 -18.17 -2.27 11.35
CA ASP A 45 -17.06 -1.32 11.26
C ASP A 45 -17.40 -0.15 10.33
N SER A 46 -16.50 0.83 10.28
CA SER A 46 -16.59 1.99 9.40
C SER A 46 -16.47 1.63 7.92
N THR A 47 -16.96 2.54 7.08
CA THR A 47 -16.73 2.55 5.63
C THR A 47 -15.83 3.73 5.29
N THR A 48 -14.80 3.48 4.48
CA THR A 48 -13.93 4.51 3.91
C THR A 48 -13.89 4.36 2.40
N LEU A 49 -14.25 5.43 1.69
CA LEU A 49 -14.07 5.57 0.26
C LEU A 49 -13.06 6.67 -0.03
N ARG A 50 -12.35 6.55 -1.14
CA ARG A 50 -11.41 7.56 -1.63
C ARG A 50 -11.75 7.93 -3.06
N LEU A 51 -11.98 9.22 -3.29
CA LEU A 51 -12.25 9.78 -4.60
C LEU A 51 -11.05 10.60 -5.06
N THR A 52 -10.55 10.29 -6.26
CA THR A 52 -9.45 11.00 -6.90
C THR A 52 -9.76 11.21 -8.38
N ARG A 53 -8.92 11.98 -9.08
CA ARG A 53 -9.00 12.14 -10.53
C ARG A 53 -7.71 11.75 -11.21
N THR A 54 -7.85 11.17 -12.41
CA THR A 54 -6.71 10.94 -13.29
C THR A 54 -6.13 12.26 -13.78
N PHE A 55 -4.82 12.27 -14.00
CA PHE A 55 -4.07 13.40 -14.54
C PHE A 55 -3.29 12.94 -15.77
N LYS A 56 -2.75 13.89 -16.54
CA LYS A 56 -1.99 13.54 -17.74
C LYS A 56 -0.64 12.95 -17.39
N LEU A 57 -0.13 12.10 -18.26
CA LEU A 57 1.17 11.44 -18.07
C LEU A 57 2.35 12.44 -17.98
N ASP A 58 2.22 13.62 -18.62
CA ASP A 58 3.20 14.70 -18.62
C ASP A 58 2.98 15.74 -17.50
N ASP A 59 1.94 15.57 -16.67
CA ASP A 59 1.67 16.45 -15.55
C ASP A 59 2.61 16.15 -14.37
N THR A 60 2.96 17.19 -13.62
CA THR A 60 3.79 17.06 -12.40
C THR A 60 2.96 16.70 -11.16
N ALA A 61 1.63 16.80 -11.25
CA ALA A 61 0.71 16.34 -10.23
C ALA A 61 0.82 14.82 -10.04
N ARG A 62 1.01 14.35 -8.79
CA ARG A 62 1.10 12.91 -8.49
C ARG A 62 -0.23 12.30 -8.03
N LEU A 63 -1.20 13.14 -7.63
CA LEU A 63 -2.52 12.74 -7.15
C LEU A 63 -3.43 13.97 -7.11
N ILE A 64 -4.64 13.87 -7.67
CA ILE A 64 -5.65 14.93 -7.59
C ILE A 64 -6.81 14.39 -6.76
N ALA A 65 -6.96 14.88 -5.53
CA ALA A 65 -8.06 14.50 -4.65
C ALA A 65 -9.37 15.19 -5.05
N GLU A 66 -10.47 14.44 -5.15
CA GLU A 66 -11.80 14.99 -5.35
C GLU A 66 -12.41 15.30 -3.98
N ASN A 67 -12.29 16.56 -3.55
CA ASN A 67 -12.84 17.01 -2.26
C ASN A 67 -14.21 17.68 -2.43
N ASN A 68 -14.94 17.83 -1.33
CA ASN A 68 -16.22 18.53 -1.24
C ASN A 68 -17.37 17.94 -2.07
N ALA A 69 -17.23 16.72 -2.59
CA ALA A 69 -18.35 15.93 -3.09
C ALA A 69 -19.31 15.51 -1.96
N GLN A 70 -20.59 15.36 -2.29
CA GLN A 70 -21.62 14.78 -1.41
C GLN A 70 -21.79 13.31 -1.76
N LEU A 71 -21.63 12.43 -0.77
CA LEU A 71 -21.73 10.98 -0.96
C LEU A 71 -22.89 10.43 -0.15
N THR A 72 -23.80 9.73 -0.83
CA THR A 72 -24.91 9.02 -0.21
C THR A 72 -24.95 7.58 -0.69
N ILE A 73 -25.31 6.68 0.22
CA ILE A 73 -25.61 5.28 -0.08
C ILE A 73 -27.12 5.14 -0.06
N GLU A 74 -27.67 4.67 -1.15
CA GLU A 74 -29.11 4.53 -1.38
C GLU A 74 -29.46 3.05 -1.48
N GLY A 75 -30.34 2.59 -0.60
CA GLY A 75 -30.88 1.23 -0.64
C GLY A 75 -32.18 1.15 -1.44
N ARG A 76 -32.45 0.00 -2.07
CA ARG A 76 -33.76 -0.28 -2.68
C ARG A 76 -34.91 -0.36 -1.67
N ASP A 77 -34.58 -0.40 -0.39
CA ASP A 77 -35.51 -0.27 0.74
C ASP A 77 -35.82 1.20 1.11
N ASN A 78 -35.40 2.16 0.27
CA ASN A 78 -35.48 3.61 0.50
C ASN A 78 -34.60 4.11 1.66
N SER A 79 -33.68 3.30 2.16
CA SER A 79 -32.71 3.77 3.14
C SER A 79 -31.67 4.68 2.49
N VAL A 80 -31.27 5.72 3.23
CA VAL A 80 -30.19 6.64 2.84
C VAL A 80 -29.18 6.75 3.97
N ARG A 81 -27.89 6.70 3.65
CA ARG A 81 -26.77 6.93 4.57
C ARG A 81 -25.79 7.90 3.93
N SER A 82 -25.25 8.83 4.70
CA SER A 82 -24.26 9.79 4.18
C SER A 82 -22.85 9.40 4.60
N LEU A 83 -21.88 9.73 3.75
CA LEU A 83 -20.47 9.73 4.12
C LEU A 83 -20.00 11.18 4.24
N SER A 84 -19.16 11.44 5.23
CA SER A 84 -18.58 12.75 5.49
C SER A 84 -17.16 12.80 4.94
N GLY A 85 -16.79 13.90 4.29
CA GLY A 85 -15.42 14.10 3.83
C GLY A 85 -14.45 14.28 5.01
N SER A 86 -13.34 13.56 4.99
CA SER A 86 -12.24 13.67 5.96
C SER A 86 -10.97 14.32 5.39
N GLY A 87 -11.06 14.83 4.14
CA GLY A 87 -9.99 15.53 3.43
C GLY A 87 -9.14 14.58 2.56
N ASN A 88 -8.33 15.16 1.67
CA ASN A 88 -7.48 14.42 0.72
C ASN A 88 -8.25 13.35 -0.11
N GLY A 89 -9.51 13.65 -0.45
CA GLY A 89 -10.39 12.78 -1.21
C GLY A 89 -11.00 11.62 -0.41
N TYR A 90 -10.75 11.54 0.90
CA TYR A 90 -11.35 10.51 1.74
C TYR A 90 -12.75 10.90 2.22
N TYR A 91 -13.62 9.91 2.23
CA TYR A 91 -15.01 9.98 2.69
C TYR A 91 -15.29 8.81 3.60
N THR A 92 -15.75 9.10 4.80
CA THR A 92 -15.93 8.09 5.85
C THR A 92 -17.34 8.13 6.40
N SER A 93 -17.85 6.96 6.77
CA SER A 93 -19.00 6.83 7.67
C SER A 93 -18.64 5.82 8.75
N SER A 94 -19.26 5.96 9.91
CA SER A 94 -19.26 4.89 10.90
C SER A 94 -20.07 3.69 10.37
N ASN A 95 -20.54 2.82 11.25
CA ASN A 95 -21.37 1.69 10.85
C ASN A 95 -22.58 2.15 10.02
N LEU A 96 -22.65 1.69 8.77
CA LEU A 96 -23.72 2.00 7.83
C LEU A 96 -25.03 1.27 8.15
N ASN A 97 -24.95 0.18 8.93
CA ASN A 97 -26.04 -0.73 9.25
C ASN A 97 -26.79 -1.20 7.99
N LEU A 98 -26.03 -1.63 6.97
CA LEU A 98 -26.59 -2.20 5.74
C LEU A 98 -27.11 -3.61 6.02
N ILE A 99 -28.26 -3.95 5.46
CA ILE A 99 -28.91 -5.24 5.68
C ILE A 99 -28.41 -6.23 4.63
N ILE A 100 -27.84 -7.35 5.09
CA ILE A 100 -27.38 -8.42 4.21
C ILE A 100 -28.52 -8.91 3.32
N GLY A 101 -28.23 -9.06 2.03
CA GLY A 101 -29.18 -9.50 1.01
C GLY A 101 -30.00 -8.38 0.37
N LYS A 102 -29.99 -7.16 0.90
CA LYS A 102 -30.56 -5.97 0.25
C LYS A 102 -29.56 -5.36 -0.73
N GLU A 103 -30.07 -4.56 -1.66
CA GLU A 103 -29.28 -3.92 -2.70
C GLU A 103 -29.08 -2.45 -2.39
N TYR A 104 -27.83 -1.99 -2.53
CA TYR A 104 -27.41 -0.63 -2.27
C TYR A 104 -26.61 -0.10 -3.45
N ARG A 105 -26.63 1.21 -3.64
CA ARG A 105 -25.74 1.92 -4.56
C ARG A 105 -25.11 3.12 -3.87
N LEU A 106 -23.91 3.47 -4.30
CA LEU A 106 -23.29 4.77 -4.05
C LEU A 106 -23.79 5.81 -5.05
N ARG A 107 -24.12 6.99 -4.54
CA ARG A 107 -24.38 8.23 -5.28
C ARG A 107 -23.36 9.28 -4.87
N ILE A 108 -22.76 9.93 -5.85
CA ILE A 108 -21.74 10.97 -5.69
C ILE A 108 -22.22 12.21 -6.42
N ILE A 109 -22.29 13.35 -5.74
CA ILE A 109 -22.46 14.66 -6.38
C ILE A 109 -21.16 15.43 -6.16
N THR A 110 -20.43 15.72 -7.23
CA THR A 110 -19.17 16.46 -7.12
C THR A 110 -19.41 17.95 -6.84
N SER A 111 -18.37 18.66 -6.41
CA SER A 111 -18.45 20.11 -6.21
C SER A 111 -18.78 20.89 -7.50
N GLY A 112 -18.44 20.32 -8.66
CA GLY A 112 -18.81 20.85 -9.98
C GLY A 112 -20.25 20.57 -10.40
N GLY A 113 -21.03 19.82 -9.60
CA GLY A 113 -22.43 19.50 -9.87
C GLY A 113 -22.67 18.24 -10.72
N ASN A 114 -21.62 17.50 -11.10
CA ASN A 114 -21.78 16.23 -11.80
C ASN A 114 -22.24 15.14 -10.83
N GLU A 115 -23.21 14.35 -11.26
CA GLU A 115 -23.79 13.25 -10.52
C GLU A 115 -23.31 11.91 -11.07
N TYR A 116 -22.85 11.04 -10.17
CA TYR A 116 -22.41 9.69 -10.49
C TYR A 116 -23.21 8.69 -9.67
N LEU A 117 -23.68 7.64 -10.32
CA LEU A 117 -24.40 6.54 -9.69
C LEU A 117 -23.66 5.25 -9.97
N SER A 118 -23.42 4.48 -8.91
CA SER A 118 -23.09 3.07 -9.10
C SER A 118 -24.34 2.24 -9.39
N ASP A 119 -24.15 1.08 -9.99
CA ASP A 119 -25.16 0.05 -10.05
C ASP A 119 -25.59 -0.38 -8.65
N TYR A 120 -26.82 -0.89 -8.55
CA TYR A 120 -27.27 -1.56 -7.34
C TYR A 120 -26.51 -2.88 -7.14
N VAL A 121 -25.86 -3.02 -6.00
CA VAL A 121 -25.10 -4.21 -5.61
C VAL A 121 -25.69 -4.79 -4.34
N LYS A 122 -25.89 -6.11 -4.34
CA LYS A 122 -26.41 -6.85 -3.17
C LYS A 122 -25.35 -6.90 -2.07
N ALA A 123 -25.73 -6.50 -0.85
CA ALA A 123 -24.92 -6.66 0.35
C ALA A 123 -24.69 -8.14 0.67
N ARG A 124 -23.44 -8.55 0.77
CA ARG A 124 -23.03 -9.95 0.97
C ARG A 124 -22.45 -10.17 2.36
N ILE A 125 -22.74 -11.35 2.90
CA ILE A 125 -22.00 -11.89 4.04
C ILE A 125 -20.58 -12.23 3.59
N THR A 126 -19.60 -12.03 4.46
CA THR A 126 -18.23 -12.49 4.23
C THR A 126 -17.92 -13.56 5.27
N PRO A 127 -17.47 -14.76 4.85
CA PRO A 127 -17.12 -15.82 5.80
C PRO A 127 -15.92 -15.39 6.65
N ASP A 128 -15.82 -15.96 7.84
CA ASP A 128 -14.72 -15.67 8.75
C ASP A 128 -13.36 -16.16 8.19
N ILE A 129 -12.29 -15.54 8.69
CA ILE A 129 -10.92 -15.96 8.37
C ILE A 129 -10.54 -17.11 9.32
N ASP A 130 -10.43 -18.33 8.80
CA ASP A 130 -10.07 -19.52 9.57
C ASP A 130 -8.69 -19.35 10.23
N SER A 131 -7.68 -18.99 9.44
CA SER A 131 -6.35 -18.71 9.93
C SER A 131 -5.54 -17.81 8.99
N VAL A 132 -4.66 -17.01 9.59
CA VAL A 132 -3.55 -16.37 8.90
C VAL A 132 -2.29 -17.05 9.41
N GLY A 133 -1.63 -17.78 8.52
CA GLY A 133 -0.40 -18.52 8.83
C GLY A 133 0.79 -17.93 8.10
N TRP A 134 1.97 -18.45 8.41
CA TRP A 134 3.17 -18.13 7.66
C TRP A 134 4.13 -19.32 7.65
N ASP A 135 4.90 -19.40 6.58
CA ASP A 135 6.04 -20.29 6.42
C ASP A 135 7.25 -19.52 5.88
N ARG A 136 8.41 -20.18 5.82
CA ARG A 136 9.66 -19.57 5.39
C ARG A 136 10.43 -20.50 4.49
N ASP A 137 11.08 -19.92 3.50
CA ASP A 137 12.15 -20.55 2.73
C ASP A 137 13.39 -19.64 2.64
N ILE A 138 14.28 -19.93 1.68
CA ILE A 138 15.50 -19.16 1.44
C ILE A 138 15.24 -17.75 0.89
N THR A 139 14.10 -17.54 0.23
CA THR A 139 13.72 -16.27 -0.39
C THR A 139 13.11 -15.31 0.62
N GLY A 140 12.44 -15.83 1.66
CA GLY A 140 11.85 -15.01 2.69
C GLY A 140 10.80 -15.74 3.51
N ALA A 141 9.99 -14.95 4.21
CA ALA A 141 8.83 -15.44 4.95
C ALA A 141 7.55 -15.08 4.19
N HIS A 142 6.67 -16.06 4.04
CA HIS A 142 5.45 -16.00 3.24
C HIS A 142 4.25 -16.07 4.17
N VAL A 143 3.46 -15.01 4.20
CA VAL A 143 2.20 -14.98 4.93
C VAL A 143 1.10 -15.47 3.99
N TYR A 144 0.24 -16.35 4.50
CA TYR A 144 -0.88 -16.92 3.77
C TYR A 144 -2.17 -16.93 4.58
N VAL A 145 -3.31 -17.05 3.90
CA VAL A 145 -4.64 -17.15 4.50
C VAL A 145 -5.29 -18.50 4.17
N ASN A 146 -6.05 -19.02 5.14
CA ASN A 146 -7.04 -20.07 4.95
C ASN A 146 -8.42 -19.51 5.28
N THR A 147 -9.40 -19.77 4.41
CA THR A 147 -10.82 -19.45 4.64
C THR A 147 -11.68 -20.39 3.80
N GLY A 148 -12.97 -20.45 4.11
CA GLY A 148 -13.95 -21.13 3.29
C GLY A 148 -15.36 -20.75 3.73
N ASP A 149 -16.34 -21.15 2.92
CA ASP A 149 -17.75 -20.98 3.24
C ASP A 149 -18.47 -22.33 3.07
N PRO A 150 -18.71 -23.08 4.16
CA PRO A 150 -19.41 -24.37 4.09
C PRO A 150 -20.80 -24.29 3.46
N SER A 151 -21.42 -23.10 3.42
CA SER A 151 -22.72 -22.88 2.78
C SER A 151 -22.64 -22.69 1.25
N GLY A 152 -21.44 -22.48 0.71
CA GLY A 152 -21.17 -22.28 -0.73
C GLY A 152 -21.71 -20.98 -1.30
N ASN A 153 -22.04 -20.00 -0.45
CA ASN A 153 -22.63 -18.73 -0.89
C ASN A 153 -21.56 -17.70 -1.31
N THR A 154 -20.28 -17.97 -1.05
CA THR A 154 -19.18 -17.01 -1.21
C THR A 154 -17.98 -17.58 -1.97
N VAL A 155 -18.10 -17.73 -3.29
CA VAL A 155 -17.02 -18.37 -4.08
C VAL A 155 -15.94 -17.41 -4.58
N TYR A 156 -16.06 -16.10 -4.36
CA TYR A 156 -15.10 -15.09 -4.81
C TYR A 156 -14.64 -14.22 -3.65
N TYR A 157 -13.33 -14.08 -3.51
CA TYR A 157 -12.70 -13.45 -2.36
C TYR A 157 -11.69 -12.38 -2.78
N ARG A 158 -11.61 -11.33 -1.97
CA ARG A 158 -10.56 -10.32 -2.04
C ARG A 158 -9.98 -10.07 -0.65
N TRP A 159 -8.68 -9.79 -0.62
CA TRP A 159 -8.00 -9.36 0.58
C TRP A 159 -7.23 -8.05 0.37
N ASN A 160 -7.10 -7.31 1.46
CA ASN A 160 -6.10 -6.27 1.65
C ASN A 160 -5.52 -6.43 3.07
N TYR A 161 -4.44 -5.72 3.37
CA TYR A 161 -3.87 -5.76 4.71
C TYR A 161 -3.17 -4.47 5.10
N ASP A 162 -3.14 -4.21 6.40
CA ASP A 162 -2.21 -3.25 7.01
C ASP A 162 -1.13 -4.03 7.76
N GLU A 163 0.10 -3.58 7.65
CA GLU A 163 1.23 -4.17 8.36
C GLU A 163 1.95 -3.14 9.23
N THR A 164 2.45 -3.62 10.35
CA THR A 164 3.19 -2.81 11.33
C THR A 164 4.36 -3.62 11.84
N TRP A 165 5.54 -3.03 11.92
CA TRP A 165 6.72 -3.70 12.49
C TRP A 165 7.51 -2.80 13.40
N GLU A 166 8.09 -3.40 14.43
CA GLU A 166 9.00 -2.73 15.35
C GLU A 166 10.39 -2.69 14.72
N ILE A 167 10.98 -1.50 14.73
CA ILE A 167 12.36 -1.24 14.33
C ILE A 167 13.13 -0.70 15.52
N ARG A 168 14.42 -1.05 15.59
CA ARG A 168 15.31 -0.55 16.65
C ARG A 168 16.51 0.15 16.05
N SER A 169 16.95 1.22 16.68
CA SER A 169 18.25 1.82 16.38
C SER A 169 19.36 0.80 16.62
N TYR A 170 20.42 0.88 15.82
CA TYR A 170 21.58 0.02 15.98
C TYR A 170 22.34 0.38 17.26
N TYR A 171 22.56 1.67 17.48
CA TYR A 171 23.12 2.21 18.71
C TYR A 171 22.02 2.83 19.56
N TYR A 172 22.02 2.52 20.86
CA TYR A 172 21.13 3.17 21.81
C TYR A 172 21.61 4.61 22.04
N SER A 173 20.83 5.60 21.59
CA SER A 173 21.21 7.01 21.68
C SER A 173 20.91 7.54 23.08
N ARG A 174 21.94 7.76 23.89
CA ARG A 174 21.86 8.33 25.24
C ARG A 174 21.99 9.85 25.24
N PHE A 175 22.53 10.41 24.16
CA PHE A 175 22.86 11.83 24.03
C PHE A 175 22.18 12.47 22.83
N VAL A 176 22.06 13.78 22.87
CA VAL A 176 21.58 14.62 21.77
C VAL A 176 22.46 15.86 21.67
N TYR A 177 22.71 16.30 20.44
CA TYR A 177 23.38 17.57 20.18
C TYR A 177 22.31 18.65 19.97
N GLU A 178 22.34 19.70 20.79
CA GLU A 178 21.39 20.81 20.75
C GLU A 178 22.07 22.09 21.25
N ASN A 179 21.75 23.23 20.64
CA ASN A 179 22.26 24.55 21.08
C ASN A 179 23.79 24.63 21.22
N GLY A 180 24.54 23.97 20.34
CA GLY A 180 26.01 24.02 20.35
C GLY A 180 26.68 23.06 21.34
N GLY A 181 25.92 22.20 22.03
CA GLY A 181 26.44 21.27 23.03
C GLY A 181 25.82 19.89 22.95
N VAL A 182 26.50 18.92 23.57
CA VAL A 182 25.97 17.56 23.77
C VAL A 182 25.39 17.46 25.17
N ARG A 183 24.15 16.99 25.28
CA ARG A 183 23.48 16.73 26.55
C ARG A 183 22.87 15.32 26.57
N PRO A 184 22.67 14.72 27.75
CA PRO A 184 21.87 13.50 27.87
C PRO A 184 20.45 13.73 27.36
N ARG A 185 19.85 12.67 26.81
CA ARG A 185 18.42 12.65 26.46
C ARG A 185 17.55 12.51 27.70
N LEU A 186 16.40 13.17 27.71
CA LEU A 186 15.38 13.09 28.75
C LEU A 186 14.46 11.90 28.49
N LEU A 187 14.84 10.74 29.02
CA LEU A 187 14.09 9.50 28.83
C LEU A 187 12.90 9.38 29.80
N PRO A 188 11.77 8.78 29.38
CA PRO A 188 11.53 8.15 28.07
C PRO A 188 11.06 9.12 26.97
N ALA A 189 10.86 10.40 27.28
CA ALA A 189 10.24 11.37 26.35
C ALA A 189 11.05 11.60 25.06
N GLU A 190 12.38 11.53 25.14
CA GLU A 190 13.31 11.70 24.01
C GLU A 190 13.88 10.36 23.51
N ASP A 191 13.28 9.22 23.83
CA ASP A 191 13.75 7.91 23.34
C ASP A 191 13.46 7.76 21.84
N VAL A 192 14.52 7.56 21.06
CA VAL A 192 14.51 7.37 19.61
C VAL A 192 15.05 6.00 19.21
N SER A 193 15.07 5.05 20.15
CA SER A 193 15.69 3.73 19.96
C SER A 193 14.68 2.66 19.57
N VAL A 194 13.40 2.87 19.85
CA VAL A 194 12.30 1.95 19.52
C VAL A 194 11.23 2.71 18.75
N CYS A 195 10.97 2.28 17.53
CA CYS A 195 9.93 2.87 16.69
C CYS A 195 9.08 1.78 16.03
N TRP A 196 7.94 2.20 15.49
CA TRP A 196 7.08 1.38 14.65
C TRP A 196 6.97 1.99 13.26
N LYS A 197 7.04 1.14 12.23
CA LYS A 197 6.73 1.50 10.85
C LYS A 197 5.43 0.82 10.44
N ASN A 198 4.67 1.49 9.58
CA ASN A 198 3.42 1.00 9.05
C ASN A 198 3.47 1.02 7.52
N ASP A 199 2.85 0.04 6.90
CA ASP A 199 2.59 0.02 5.46
C ASP A 199 1.25 -0.67 5.18
N GLN A 200 0.80 -0.60 3.94
CA GLN A 200 -0.46 -1.21 3.50
C GLN A 200 -0.28 -1.97 2.19
N SER A 201 -1.15 -2.93 1.95
CA SER A 201 -1.17 -3.71 0.71
C SER A 201 -1.39 -2.80 -0.51
N ARG A 202 -0.53 -2.94 -1.52
CA ARG A 202 -0.69 -2.26 -2.83
C ARG A 202 -1.15 -3.19 -3.94
N GLN A 203 -1.08 -4.50 -3.70
CA GLN A 203 -1.41 -5.53 -4.67
C GLN A 203 -2.88 -5.97 -4.55
N ILE A 204 -3.46 -6.33 -5.68
CA ILE A 204 -4.79 -6.91 -5.79
C ILE A 204 -4.70 -8.41 -5.50
N ILE A 205 -5.14 -8.79 -4.29
CA ILE A 205 -5.13 -10.18 -3.82
C ILE A 205 -6.52 -10.78 -3.99
N LEU A 206 -6.65 -11.69 -4.94
CA LEU A 206 -7.91 -12.36 -5.31
C LEU A 206 -7.76 -13.88 -5.29
N ALA A 207 -8.84 -14.57 -4.94
CA ALA A 207 -8.99 -16.00 -5.16
C ALA A 207 -10.47 -16.35 -5.36
N ASN A 208 -10.72 -17.49 -5.99
CA ASN A 208 -12.06 -18.05 -6.10
C ASN A 208 -12.03 -19.56 -5.93
N SER A 209 -13.13 -20.12 -5.47
CA SER A 209 -13.35 -21.55 -5.24
C SER A 209 -14.36 -22.16 -6.21
N LYS A 210 -14.79 -21.40 -7.24
CA LYS A 210 -15.86 -21.81 -8.17
C LYS A 210 -15.58 -23.13 -8.91
N SER A 211 -14.31 -23.42 -9.18
CA SER A 211 -13.89 -24.65 -9.85
C SER A 211 -13.60 -25.80 -8.87
N LEU A 212 -13.81 -25.58 -7.56
CA LEU A 212 -13.57 -26.55 -6.51
C LEU A 212 -14.89 -27.20 -6.08
N THR A 213 -14.82 -28.44 -5.60
CA THR A 213 -15.99 -29.17 -5.09
C THR A 213 -16.51 -28.58 -3.77
N GLN A 214 -15.61 -27.96 -2.99
CA GLN A 214 -15.92 -27.30 -1.74
C GLN A 214 -15.38 -25.88 -1.79
N ASP A 215 -16.10 -24.96 -1.14
CA ASP A 215 -15.69 -23.57 -1.02
C ASP A 215 -14.60 -23.42 0.03
N ILE A 216 -13.37 -23.78 -0.35
CA ILE A 216 -12.18 -23.74 0.50
C ILE A 216 -11.05 -23.06 -0.26
N ILE A 217 -10.53 -21.99 0.33
CA ILE A 217 -9.29 -21.34 -0.07
C ILE A 217 -8.21 -21.73 0.93
N TYR A 218 -7.26 -22.55 0.48
CA TYR A 218 -6.18 -23.07 1.31
C TYR A 218 -4.83 -22.45 0.94
N LYS A 219 -4.06 -22.01 1.94
CA LYS A 219 -2.73 -21.40 1.83
C LYS A 219 -2.60 -20.36 0.71
N LYS A 220 -3.59 -19.48 0.56
CA LYS A 220 -3.51 -18.39 -0.42
C LYS A 220 -2.44 -17.38 0.01
N PRO A 221 -1.38 -17.13 -0.78
CA PRO A 221 -0.36 -16.16 -0.42
C PRO A 221 -0.93 -14.74 -0.32
N ILE A 222 -0.54 -14.02 0.74
CA ILE A 222 -0.92 -12.63 1.02
C ILE A 222 0.26 -11.69 0.77
N VAL A 223 1.40 -11.97 1.38
CA VAL A 223 2.62 -11.15 1.23
C VAL A 223 3.86 -12.01 1.44
N THR A 224 4.90 -11.74 0.66
CA THR A 224 6.24 -12.28 0.89
C THR A 224 7.13 -11.17 1.42
N ILE A 225 7.75 -11.41 2.57
CA ILE A 225 8.72 -10.52 3.18
C ILE A 225 10.10 -11.09 2.86
N PRO A 226 10.93 -10.39 2.06
CA PRO A 226 12.22 -10.90 1.62
C PRO A 226 13.15 -11.22 2.79
N SER A 227 13.98 -12.25 2.64
CA SER A 227 15.03 -12.60 3.60
C SER A 227 15.91 -11.39 3.92
N GLY A 228 16.23 -11.18 5.20
CA GLY A 228 17.00 -10.03 5.67
C GLY A 228 16.22 -8.71 5.69
N SER A 229 14.91 -8.70 5.44
CA SER A 229 14.10 -7.49 5.60
C SER A 229 14.06 -7.02 7.06
N GLU A 230 14.16 -5.71 7.26
CA GLU A 230 13.97 -5.05 8.56
C GLU A 230 12.62 -5.40 9.23
N LYS A 231 11.59 -5.72 8.43
CA LYS A 231 10.23 -6.02 8.90
C LYS A 231 10.17 -7.12 9.96
N PHE A 232 11.10 -8.09 9.90
CA PHE A 232 11.19 -9.19 10.85
C PHE A 232 12.36 -9.06 11.85
N GLN A 233 12.98 -7.88 11.96
CA GLN A 233 14.09 -7.68 12.89
C GLN A 233 13.70 -7.95 14.35
N VAL A 234 12.48 -7.60 14.76
CA VAL A 234 12.02 -7.78 16.15
C VAL A 234 10.68 -8.50 16.20
N ARG A 235 9.62 -7.79 15.81
CA ARG A 235 8.25 -8.30 15.81
C ARG A 235 7.49 -7.61 14.69
N TYR A 236 6.65 -8.38 14.03
CA TYR A 236 5.83 -7.98 12.89
C TYR A 236 4.36 -8.25 13.20
N SER A 237 3.48 -7.40 12.71
CA SER A 237 2.03 -7.58 12.76
C SER A 237 1.43 -7.34 11.39
N ILE A 238 0.43 -8.15 11.05
CA ILE A 238 -0.41 -7.95 9.87
C ILE A 238 -1.87 -8.06 10.28
N LEU A 239 -2.67 -7.08 9.88
CA LEU A 239 -4.13 -7.09 9.95
C LEU A 239 -4.66 -7.39 8.56
N LEU A 240 -5.05 -8.64 8.35
CA LEU A 240 -5.68 -9.06 7.11
C LEU A 240 -7.16 -8.71 7.15
N ARG A 241 -7.68 -8.09 6.08
CA ARG A 241 -9.12 -7.91 5.88
C ARG A 241 -9.57 -8.70 4.66
N GLN A 242 -10.73 -9.32 4.78
CA GLN A 242 -11.33 -10.20 3.79
C GLN A 242 -12.69 -9.64 3.39
N TYR A 243 -13.00 -9.77 2.10
CA TYR A 243 -14.25 -9.33 1.49
C TYR A 243 -14.80 -10.42 0.57
N SER A 244 -16.12 -10.62 0.61
CA SER A 244 -16.83 -11.41 -0.39
C SER A 244 -17.17 -10.56 -1.61
N LEU A 245 -16.96 -11.13 -2.80
CA LEU A 245 -17.25 -10.47 -4.07
C LEU A 245 -18.39 -11.18 -4.82
N ASP A 246 -19.09 -10.43 -5.66
CA ASP A 246 -19.83 -11.04 -6.76
C ASP A 246 -18.89 -11.30 -7.97
N LYS A 247 -19.42 -11.97 -8.99
CA LYS A 247 -18.67 -12.30 -10.20
C LYS A 247 -18.17 -11.04 -10.91
N ASN A 248 -19.01 -10.01 -11.04
CA ASN A 248 -18.67 -8.81 -11.82
C ASN A 248 -17.56 -8.00 -11.12
N ALA A 249 -17.62 -7.89 -9.80
CA ALA A 249 -16.57 -7.29 -8.98
C ALA A 249 -15.26 -8.08 -9.09
N TYR A 250 -15.33 -9.42 -9.01
CA TYR A 250 -14.15 -10.27 -9.17
C TYR A 250 -13.50 -10.08 -10.56
N ASP A 251 -14.30 -10.11 -11.63
CA ASP A 251 -13.83 -9.91 -12.99
C ASP A 251 -13.19 -8.51 -13.17
N PHE A 252 -13.80 -7.47 -12.59
CA PHE A 252 -13.24 -6.11 -12.59
C PHE A 252 -11.85 -6.06 -11.95
N PHE A 253 -11.69 -6.62 -10.73
CA PHE A 253 -10.40 -6.62 -10.06
C PHE A 253 -9.38 -7.53 -10.76
N GLU A 254 -9.80 -8.60 -11.41
CA GLU A 254 -8.92 -9.45 -12.20
C GLU A 254 -8.38 -8.72 -13.43
N ILE A 255 -9.23 -7.96 -14.14
CA ILE A 255 -8.81 -7.11 -15.26
C ILE A 255 -7.86 -6.00 -14.77
N MET A 256 -8.20 -5.34 -13.66
CA MET A 256 -7.32 -4.32 -13.06
C MET A 256 -5.94 -4.92 -12.76
N LYS A 257 -5.90 -6.07 -12.09
CA LYS A 257 -4.65 -6.76 -11.76
C LYS A 257 -3.81 -7.07 -13.00
N LYS A 258 -4.43 -7.65 -14.03
CA LYS A 258 -3.75 -7.95 -15.31
C LYS A 258 -3.15 -6.70 -15.95
N ASN A 259 -3.85 -5.57 -15.85
CA ASN A 259 -3.44 -4.30 -16.45
C ASN A 259 -2.39 -3.52 -15.64
N THR A 260 -2.29 -3.73 -14.31
CA THR A 260 -1.43 -2.91 -13.44
C THR A 260 -0.25 -3.69 -12.84
N GLU A 261 -0.38 -5.00 -12.65
CA GLU A 261 0.60 -5.84 -11.96
C GLU A 261 1.28 -6.87 -12.86
N GLU A 262 0.63 -7.28 -13.96
CA GLU A 262 1.14 -8.31 -14.88
C GLU A 262 1.67 -7.72 -16.21
N ILE A 263 2.13 -6.47 -16.14
CA ILE A 263 2.71 -5.72 -17.27
C ILE A 263 4.23 -5.91 -17.35
N GLY A 264 4.79 -5.82 -18.56
CA GLY A 264 6.24 -5.68 -18.76
C GLY A 264 6.96 -6.85 -19.45
N SER A 265 6.25 -7.90 -19.87
CA SER A 265 6.80 -8.95 -20.74
C SER A 265 6.25 -8.85 -22.16
N ILE A 266 6.96 -9.39 -23.15
CA ILE A 266 6.45 -9.51 -24.54
C ILE A 266 5.23 -10.41 -24.65
N PHE A 267 4.95 -11.20 -23.60
CA PHE A 267 3.80 -12.09 -23.48
C PHE A 267 2.74 -11.53 -22.51
N SER A 268 2.89 -10.29 -22.04
CA SER A 268 1.91 -9.67 -21.17
C SER A 268 0.59 -9.50 -21.92
N PRO A 269 -0.56 -9.69 -21.24
CA PRO A 269 -1.85 -9.46 -21.86
C PRO A 269 -1.94 -8.02 -22.37
N GLN A 270 -2.59 -7.81 -23.52
CA GLN A 270 -2.89 -6.45 -23.96
C GLN A 270 -3.85 -5.81 -22.94
N PRO A 271 -3.61 -4.53 -22.54
CA PRO A 271 -4.48 -3.85 -21.61
C PRO A 271 -5.93 -3.88 -22.09
N SER A 272 -6.81 -4.47 -21.29
CA SER A 272 -8.25 -4.47 -21.57
C SER A 272 -8.90 -3.20 -21.03
N GLU A 273 -10.00 -2.76 -21.63
CA GLU A 273 -10.77 -1.64 -21.09
C GLU A 273 -11.31 -2.01 -19.70
N ILE A 274 -10.98 -1.21 -18.69
CA ILE A 274 -11.51 -1.36 -17.32
C ILE A 274 -12.87 -0.64 -17.29
N ARG A 275 -13.96 -1.41 -17.23
CA ARG A 275 -15.31 -0.86 -17.02
C ARG A 275 -15.77 -1.15 -15.60
N GLY A 276 -15.92 -0.09 -14.82
CA GLY A 276 -16.52 -0.12 -13.50
C GLY A 276 -18.04 -0.27 -13.52
N ASN A 277 -18.63 -0.27 -12.33
CA ASN A 277 -20.09 -0.21 -12.16
C ASN A 277 -20.56 1.20 -11.77
N ILE A 278 -19.79 2.25 -12.09
CA ILE A 278 -20.09 3.65 -11.75
C ILE A 278 -20.26 4.43 -13.05
N HIS A 279 -21.34 5.21 -13.12
CA HIS A 279 -21.74 5.92 -14.32
C HIS A 279 -21.99 7.39 -14.01
N ASN A 280 -21.48 8.29 -14.84
CA ASN A 280 -21.87 9.69 -14.80
C ASN A 280 -23.27 9.84 -15.42
N VAL A 281 -24.22 10.36 -14.65
CA VAL A 281 -25.61 10.58 -15.06
C VAL A 281 -25.73 11.72 -16.07
N ASN A 282 -24.84 12.72 -15.96
CA ASN A 282 -24.78 13.87 -16.85
C ASN A 282 -24.10 13.57 -18.19
N ASP A 283 -23.15 12.62 -18.23
CA ASP A 283 -22.43 12.20 -19.44
C ASP A 283 -22.13 10.70 -19.43
N LEU A 284 -22.98 9.91 -20.11
CA LEU A 284 -22.82 8.46 -20.21
C LEU A 284 -21.58 8.02 -21.02
N SER A 285 -20.92 8.94 -21.72
CA SER A 285 -19.68 8.66 -22.46
C SER A 285 -18.43 8.87 -21.60
N GLU A 286 -18.55 9.52 -20.45
CA GLU A 286 -17.46 9.66 -19.50
C GLU A 286 -17.15 8.30 -18.86
N ALA A 287 -15.90 7.88 -18.99
CA ALA A 287 -15.40 6.70 -18.30
C ALA A 287 -15.08 7.04 -16.83
N VAL A 288 -15.50 6.17 -15.92
CA VAL A 288 -15.21 6.25 -14.47
C VAL A 288 -14.44 5.01 -14.07
N ILE A 289 -13.39 5.17 -13.28
CA ILE A 289 -12.58 4.06 -12.79
C ILE A 289 -13.00 3.74 -11.36
N GLY A 290 -13.32 2.48 -11.11
CA GLY A 290 -13.71 2.03 -9.78
C GLY A 290 -14.85 1.04 -9.84
N TYR A 291 -14.99 0.26 -8.78
CA TYR A 291 -16.09 -0.67 -8.64
C TYR A 291 -16.56 -0.65 -7.19
N VAL A 292 -17.83 -0.30 -6.99
CA VAL A 292 -18.47 -0.29 -5.67
C VAL A 292 -18.88 -1.70 -5.32
N THR A 293 -18.32 -2.22 -4.23
CA THR A 293 -18.72 -3.50 -3.63
C THR A 293 -19.46 -3.25 -2.33
N VAL A 294 -20.35 -4.18 -1.96
CA VAL A 294 -21.10 -4.13 -0.70
C VAL A 294 -20.97 -5.47 0.01
N SER A 295 -20.13 -5.53 1.04
CA SER A 295 -19.83 -6.76 1.77
C SER A 295 -19.45 -6.45 3.21
N GLU A 296 -19.64 -7.43 4.09
CA GLU A 296 -19.04 -7.37 5.42
C GLU A 296 -17.52 -7.41 5.32
N GLU A 297 -16.83 -6.64 6.16
CA GLU A 297 -15.40 -6.80 6.36
C GLU A 297 -15.13 -7.78 7.49
N LYS A 298 -14.38 -8.86 7.21
CA LYS A 298 -13.84 -9.76 8.23
C LYS A 298 -12.36 -9.51 8.39
N GLN A 299 -11.92 -9.28 9.62
CA GLN A 299 -10.54 -8.93 9.91
C GLN A 299 -9.88 -9.90 10.89
N LYS A 300 -8.58 -10.18 10.69
CA LYS A 300 -7.79 -11.01 11.59
C LYS A 300 -6.38 -10.44 11.70
N ARG A 301 -5.99 -10.07 12.92
CA ARG A 301 -4.63 -9.63 13.23
C ARG A 301 -3.80 -10.80 13.73
N VAL A 302 -2.60 -10.95 13.19
CA VAL A 302 -1.59 -11.87 13.74
C VAL A 302 -0.29 -11.13 14.04
N PHE A 303 0.48 -11.70 14.96
CA PHE A 303 1.83 -11.27 15.29
C PHE A 303 2.80 -12.39 14.96
N ILE A 304 3.91 -12.01 14.33
CA ILE A 304 4.95 -12.93 13.94
C ILE A 304 6.24 -12.41 14.58
N THR A 305 6.87 -13.23 15.41
CA THR A 305 8.18 -12.95 16.00
C THR A 305 9.28 -13.20 14.98
N ARG A 306 10.45 -12.58 15.20
CA ARG A 306 11.63 -12.80 14.37
C ARG A 306 11.87 -14.32 14.13
N PRO A 307 11.90 -14.78 12.87
CA PRO A 307 12.29 -16.15 12.55
C PRO A 307 13.74 -16.44 12.98
N THR A 308 14.06 -17.68 13.33
CA THR A 308 15.45 -18.09 13.59
C THR A 308 16.32 -17.80 12.37
N GLN A 309 17.58 -17.39 12.51
CA GLN A 309 18.48 -17.09 11.37
C GLN A 309 17.90 -16.04 10.39
N TRP A 310 17.30 -14.97 10.92
CA TRP A 310 16.86 -13.83 10.11
C TRP A 310 17.91 -12.72 10.18
N ASP A 311 18.76 -12.63 9.16
CA ASP A 311 19.93 -11.76 9.16
C ASP A 311 19.63 -10.43 8.48
N PHE A 312 18.93 -9.56 9.20
CA PHE A 312 18.89 -8.14 8.88
C PHE A 312 20.19 -7.48 9.36
N SER A 313 20.93 -6.84 8.46
CA SER A 313 22.12 -6.06 8.78
C SER A 313 21.97 -4.61 8.37
N LEU A 314 22.28 -3.70 9.29
CA LEU A 314 22.44 -2.28 9.00
C LEU A 314 23.93 -1.95 9.06
N SER A 315 24.46 -1.31 8.02
CA SER A 315 25.84 -0.82 8.02
C SER A 315 25.90 0.47 8.82
N CYS A 316 26.57 0.45 9.97
CA CYS A 316 26.71 1.59 10.86
C CYS A 316 28.17 1.77 11.25
N THR A 317 28.67 2.99 11.22
CA THR A 317 30.02 3.30 11.68
C THR A 317 29.99 4.02 13.01
N SER A 318 31.03 3.84 13.81
CA SER A 318 31.23 4.60 15.04
C SER A 318 32.52 5.40 14.91
N ILE A 319 32.46 6.67 15.29
CA ILE A 319 33.60 7.59 15.31
C ILE A 319 33.84 8.11 16.73
N ASP A 320 35.08 8.40 17.04
CA ASP A 320 35.46 9.06 18.30
C ASP A 320 35.57 10.56 18.07
N VAL A 321 34.76 11.33 18.79
CA VAL A 321 34.72 12.80 18.70
C VAL A 321 35.27 13.38 20.00
N PRO A 322 36.42 14.08 20.01
CA PRO A 322 36.93 14.73 21.22
C PRO A 322 35.90 15.64 21.88
N LYS A 323 35.85 15.67 23.22
CA LYS A 323 34.98 16.58 23.99
C LYS A 323 35.48 18.03 23.98
N MET A 324 35.69 18.57 22.78
CA MET A 324 36.11 19.94 22.49
C MET A 324 35.02 20.64 21.69
N ALA A 325 34.73 21.90 22.02
CA ALA A 325 33.64 22.65 21.40
C ALA A 325 33.71 22.66 19.86
N ASP A 326 34.91 22.89 19.30
CA ASP A 326 35.12 22.90 17.85
C ASP A 326 34.86 21.52 17.22
N SER A 327 35.32 20.44 17.86
CA SER A 327 35.08 19.07 17.38
C SER A 327 33.60 18.70 17.44
N ILE A 328 32.95 19.00 18.56
CA ILE A 328 31.51 18.78 18.77
C ILE A 328 30.71 19.50 17.69
N ASN A 329 30.99 20.79 17.46
CA ASN A 329 30.29 21.59 16.45
C ASN A 329 30.59 21.10 15.03
N TYR A 330 31.84 20.74 14.72
CA TYR A 330 32.22 20.24 13.40
C TYR A 330 31.51 18.92 13.04
N TYR A 331 31.50 17.94 13.95
CA TYR A 331 30.95 16.61 13.66
C TYR A 331 29.43 16.53 13.85
N PHE A 332 28.88 17.19 14.87
CA PHE A 332 27.46 17.09 15.21
C PHE A 332 26.62 18.29 14.74
N GLY A 333 27.24 19.47 14.56
CA GLY A 333 26.55 20.70 14.15
C GLY A 333 25.92 20.64 12.77
N GLY A 334 26.55 19.94 11.83
CA GLY A 334 26.01 19.68 10.50
C GLY A 334 25.06 18.47 10.41
N TYR A 335 24.79 17.79 11.53
CA TYR A 335 23.97 16.57 11.59
C TYR A 335 24.49 15.41 10.71
N GLN A 336 25.77 15.43 10.31
CA GLN A 336 26.41 14.33 9.61
C GLN A 336 26.56 13.11 10.52
N TYR A 337 26.90 13.36 11.79
CA TYR A 337 26.91 12.38 12.86
C TYR A 337 26.04 12.88 14.02
N VAL A 338 25.60 11.95 14.86
CA VAL A 338 24.94 12.24 16.14
C VAL A 338 25.65 11.53 17.28
N PRO A 339 25.78 12.15 18.46
CA PRO A 339 26.33 11.48 19.63
C PRO A 339 25.33 10.42 20.12
N TYR A 340 25.80 9.20 20.36
CA TYR A 340 24.96 8.14 20.92
C TYR A 340 25.44 7.67 22.29
N ASP A 341 26.74 7.74 22.58
CA ASP A 341 27.31 7.41 23.89
C ASP A 341 28.55 8.27 24.19
N GLU A 342 29.18 8.08 25.34
CA GLU A 342 30.39 8.78 25.73
C GLU A 342 31.47 7.87 26.34
N GLY A 343 32.72 8.20 26.03
CA GLY A 343 33.90 7.73 26.74
C GLY A 343 34.47 8.80 27.67
N PRO A 344 35.63 8.54 28.33
CA PRO A 344 36.24 9.49 29.25
C PRO A 344 36.59 10.84 28.61
N THR A 345 37.17 10.82 27.41
CA THR A 345 37.69 12.02 26.70
C THR A 345 37.00 12.31 25.37
N VAL A 346 36.11 11.41 24.92
CA VAL A 346 35.44 11.47 23.62
C VAL A 346 33.93 11.21 23.75
N TYR A 347 33.15 11.72 22.81
CA TYR A 347 31.81 11.22 22.50
C TYR A 347 31.92 10.16 21.41
N LEU A 348 31.04 9.16 21.45
CA LEU A 348 30.88 8.21 20.36
C LEU A 348 29.80 8.75 19.41
N GLY A 349 30.18 8.99 18.16
CA GLY A 349 29.31 9.47 17.09
C GLY A 349 28.99 8.37 16.08
N THR A 350 27.80 8.43 15.48
CA THR A 350 27.39 7.53 14.39
C THR A 350 26.47 8.28 13.42
N GLU A 351 26.18 7.72 12.26
CA GLU A 351 25.23 8.30 11.33
C GLU A 351 23.83 8.39 11.96
N PRO A 352 23.04 9.45 11.71
CA PRO A 352 21.73 9.64 12.34
C PRO A 352 20.79 8.42 12.25
N TYR A 353 20.75 7.75 11.10
CA TYR A 353 19.88 6.58 10.89
C TYR A 353 20.27 5.33 11.71
N CYS A 354 21.48 5.31 12.29
CA CYS A 354 21.97 4.24 13.15
C CYS A 354 21.63 4.45 14.64
N ALA A 355 21.44 5.69 15.07
CA ALA A 355 21.11 6.04 16.45
C ALA A 355 19.65 6.48 16.65
N ASP A 356 18.96 6.86 15.57
CA ASP A 356 17.59 7.38 15.61
C ASP A 356 16.70 6.64 14.60
N CYS A 357 15.76 5.83 15.12
CA CYS A 357 14.85 5.06 14.28
C CYS A 357 13.80 5.92 13.56
N THR A 358 13.60 7.17 13.99
CA THR A 358 12.66 8.10 13.33
C THR A 358 13.19 8.56 11.97
N ILE A 359 14.52 8.68 11.83
CA ILE A 359 15.19 9.00 10.56
C ILE A 359 14.94 7.92 9.49
N ARG A 360 14.67 6.68 9.90
CA ARG A 360 14.32 5.57 9.00
C ARG A 360 12.82 5.45 8.73
N GLY A 361 12.05 6.48 9.11
CA GLY A 361 10.61 6.59 8.90
C GLY A 361 9.75 5.93 9.98
N GLY A 362 10.33 5.60 11.14
CA GLY A 362 9.59 5.09 12.29
C GLY A 362 8.93 6.18 13.12
N VAL A 363 7.88 5.82 13.85
CA VAL A 363 7.27 6.67 14.88
C VAL A 363 7.50 6.06 16.26
N THR A 364 7.76 6.89 17.27
CA THR A 364 8.03 6.45 18.66
C THR A 364 6.76 6.16 19.45
N THR A 365 5.59 6.52 18.92
CA THR A 365 4.30 6.19 19.52
C THR A 365 3.96 4.72 19.28
N LYS A 366 3.94 3.94 20.37
CA LYS A 366 3.54 2.53 20.33
C LYS A 366 2.08 2.39 19.85
N PRO A 367 1.80 1.59 18.81
CA PRO A 367 0.44 1.32 18.38
C PRO A 367 -0.38 0.67 19.50
N SER A 368 -1.64 1.05 19.65
CA SER A 368 -2.52 0.56 20.73
C SER A 368 -2.74 -0.96 20.70
N PHE A 369 -2.66 -1.57 19.52
CA PHE A 369 -2.80 -3.02 19.34
C PHE A 369 -1.50 -3.81 19.55
N TRP A 370 -0.34 -3.15 19.73
CA TRP A 370 0.98 -3.80 19.77
C TRP A 370 1.31 -4.45 21.12
#